data_AF-A0A962CVA2-F1
#
_entry.id   AF-A0A962CVA2-F1
#
_cell.length_a   1.000
_cell.length_b   1.000
_cell.length_c   1.000
_cell.angle_alpha   90.00
_cell.angle_beta   90.00
_cell.angle_gamma   90.00
#
_symmetry.space_group_name_H-M   'P 1'
#
loop_
_entity.id
_entity.type
_entity.pdbx_description
1 polymer ?
#
loop_
_entity_poly.entity_id
_entity_poly.type
_entity_poly.pdbx_seq_one_letter_code
_entity_poly.pdbx_strand_id
1 'polypeptide(L)'
;MKLLNLEQKSQFLYAALKEAQDNIRTYDTKAQIVGIGFIFTIGMVIKFNTWQSISTQWNQLAVITTWVLIIVPAVYFGSVLYPTRRVAPHVLKNKEIVKGLFYMNQAENVSEYVNNLASMDLEQELSYELLKVSYLRDLKRRRFLLALSVASFSLVFLFVLQLLPLMKWVK
;
A
#
# COMPACT_ATOMS: atom_id res chain seq x y z
N MET A 1 -6.85 -31.15 24.18
CA MET A 1 -6.25 -30.20 23.21
C MET A 1 -5.08 -30.91 22.55
N LYS A 2 -5.21 -31.39 21.30
CA LYS A 2 -4.10 -32.09 20.60
C LYS A 2 -3.05 -31.04 20.23
N LEU A 3 -1.84 -31.18 20.77
CA LEU A 3 -0.69 -30.37 20.36
C LEU A 3 -0.37 -30.73 18.90
N LEU A 4 -0.20 -29.72 18.04
CA LEU A 4 0.23 -29.91 16.67
C LEU A 4 1.65 -30.49 16.63
N ASN A 5 1.87 -31.49 15.77
CA ASN A 5 3.23 -32.01 15.50
C ASN A 5 4.10 -30.92 14.85
N LEU A 6 5.41 -30.96 15.09
CA LEU A 6 6.40 -29.99 14.56
C LEU A 6 6.28 -29.82 13.03
N GLU A 7 6.08 -30.90 12.29
CA GLU A 7 5.87 -30.85 10.83
C GLU A 7 4.59 -30.09 10.45
N GLN A 8 3.49 -30.31 11.17
CA GLN A 8 2.22 -29.65 10.89
C GLN A 8 2.29 -28.15 11.18
N LYS A 9 2.99 -27.77 12.26
CA LYS A 9 3.25 -26.35 12.57
C LYS A 9 4.09 -25.69 11.48
N SER A 10 5.17 -26.33 11.06
CA SER A 10 6.04 -25.83 9.99
C SER A 10 5.27 -25.65 8.68
N GLN A 11 4.48 -26.65 8.27
CA GLN A 11 3.64 -26.55 7.08
C GLN A 11 2.62 -25.41 7.17
N PHE A 12 1.97 -25.22 8.32
CA PHE A 12 1.06 -24.11 8.54
C PHE A 12 1.78 -22.76 8.40
N LEU A 13 2.95 -22.60 9.02
CA LEU A 13 3.74 -21.37 8.94
C LEU A 13 4.20 -21.07 7.51
N TYR A 14 4.64 -22.07 6.76
CA TYR A 14 4.99 -21.93 5.35
C TYR A 14 3.79 -21.51 4.49
N ALA A 15 2.64 -22.16 4.68
CA ALA A 15 1.42 -21.81 3.96
C ALA A 15 0.98 -20.37 4.25
N ALA A 16 0.98 -19.98 5.53
CA ALA A 16 0.64 -18.62 5.96
C ALA A 16 1.63 -17.58 5.42
N LEU A 17 2.93 -17.89 5.40
CA LEU A 17 3.96 -17.00 4.87
C LEU A 17 3.76 -16.76 3.37
N LYS A 18 3.51 -17.84 2.61
CA LYS A 18 3.24 -17.77 1.17
C LYS A 18 2.00 -16.91 0.89
N GLU A 19 0.90 -17.17 1.59
CA GLU A 19 -0.34 -16.39 1.44
C GLU A 19 -0.12 -14.90 1.78
N ALA A 20 0.65 -14.60 2.84
CA ALA A 20 0.96 -13.23 3.21
C ALA A 20 1.79 -12.51 2.12
N GLN A 21 2.75 -13.18 1.50
CA GLN A 21 3.56 -12.63 0.40
C GLN A 21 2.71 -12.36 -0.85
N ASP A 22 1.83 -13.29 -1.23
CA ASP A 22 0.94 -13.14 -2.39
C ASP A 22 -0.06 -11.98 -2.18
N ASN A 23 -0.56 -11.83 -0.95
CA ASN A 23 -1.44 -10.72 -0.58
C ASN A 23 -0.73 -9.36 -0.62
N ILE A 24 0.56 -9.26 -0.28
CA ILE A 24 1.34 -8.01 -0.40
C ILE A 24 1.39 -7.54 -1.85
N ARG A 25 1.69 -8.44 -2.78
CA ARG A 25 1.77 -8.12 -4.22
C ARG A 25 0.41 -7.72 -4.77
N THR A 26 -0.66 -8.36 -4.28
CA THR A 26 -2.03 -8.03 -4.64
C THR A 26 -2.39 -6.58 -4.32
N TYR A 27 -1.88 -6.00 -3.22
CA TYR A 27 -2.11 -4.58 -2.92
C TYR A 27 -1.43 -3.63 -3.91
N ASP A 28 -0.28 -4.00 -4.47
CA ASP A 28 0.38 -3.20 -5.51
C ASP A 28 -0.46 -3.15 -6.78
N THR A 29 -0.93 -4.32 -7.23
CA THR A 29 -1.81 -4.42 -8.40
C THR A 29 -3.12 -3.68 -8.19
N LYS A 30 -3.74 -3.80 -7.00
CA LYS A 30 -4.95 -3.05 -6.65
C LYS A 30 -4.71 -1.54 -6.70
N ALA A 31 -3.60 -1.06 -6.17
CA ALA A 31 -3.24 0.36 -6.21
C ALA A 31 -3.01 0.86 -7.64
N GLN A 32 -2.35 0.08 -8.49
CA GLN A 32 -2.12 0.42 -9.91
C GLN A 32 -3.44 0.53 -10.68
N ILE A 33 -4.29 -0.49 -10.59
CA ILE A 33 -5.58 -0.53 -11.31
C ILE A 33 -6.47 0.65 -10.89
N VAL A 34 -6.63 0.85 -9.57
CA VAL A 34 -7.46 1.95 -9.05
C VAL A 34 -6.85 3.31 -9.38
N GLY A 35 -5.53 3.46 -9.29
CA GLY A 35 -4.83 4.71 -9.65
C GLY A 35 -5.02 5.08 -11.12
N ILE A 36 -4.93 4.11 -12.04
CA ILE A 36 -5.22 4.32 -13.47
C ILE A 36 -6.68 4.73 -13.66
N GLY A 37 -7.62 4.03 -13.01
CA GLY A 37 -9.05 4.37 -13.07
C GLY A 37 -9.35 5.79 -12.57
N PHE A 38 -8.67 6.22 -11.50
CA PHE A 38 -8.79 7.58 -10.97
C PHE A 38 -8.30 8.64 -11.97
N ILE A 39 -7.11 8.46 -12.55
CA ILE A 39 -6.54 9.39 -13.55
C ILE A 39 -7.47 9.49 -14.78
N PHE A 40 -7.97 8.36 -15.26
CA PHE A 40 -8.89 8.32 -16.39
C PHE A 40 -10.20 9.06 -16.11
N THR A 41 -10.78 8.85 -14.92
CA THR A 41 -11.99 9.53 -14.46
C THR A 41 -11.79 11.05 -14.41
N ILE A 42 -10.67 11.52 -13.87
CA ILE A 42 -10.33 12.95 -13.88
C ILE A 42 -10.19 13.49 -15.30
N GLY A 43 -9.53 12.76 -16.20
CA GLY A 43 -9.40 13.16 -17.60
C GLY A 43 -10.75 13.38 -18.28
N MET A 44 -11.75 12.55 -17.97
CA MET A 44 -13.14 12.76 -18.42
C MET A 44 -13.76 13.98 -17.76
N VAL A 45 -13.69 14.09 -16.42
CA VAL A 45 -14.28 15.19 -15.64
C VAL A 45 -13.76 16.55 -16.09
N ILE A 46 -12.47 16.67 -16.44
CA ILE A 46 -11.87 17.92 -16.95
C ILE A 46 -12.39 18.23 -18.36
N LYS A 47 -12.49 17.24 -19.26
CA LYS A 47 -12.97 17.45 -20.63
C LYS A 47 -14.42 17.93 -20.69
N PHE A 48 -15.26 17.47 -19.76
CA PHE A 48 -16.66 17.92 -19.66
C PHE A 48 -16.83 19.24 -18.92
N ASN A 49 -15.75 19.78 -18.33
CA ASN A 49 -15.83 20.95 -17.47
C ASN A 49 -15.15 22.16 -18.12
N THR A 50 -15.91 22.94 -18.88
CA THR A 50 -15.52 24.32 -19.15
C THR A 50 -15.92 25.15 -17.94
N TRP A 51 -14.95 25.51 -17.10
CA TRP A 51 -15.08 26.49 -16.00
C TRP A 51 -15.48 27.92 -16.47
N GLN A 52 -16.07 28.04 -17.66
CA GLN A 52 -16.43 29.28 -18.36
C GLN A 52 -17.50 30.09 -17.63
N SER A 53 -18.27 29.50 -16.71
CA SER A 53 -19.35 30.19 -15.98
C SER A 53 -18.95 30.70 -14.60
N ILE A 54 -17.70 30.50 -14.14
CA ILE A 54 -17.25 30.99 -12.83
C ILE A 54 -16.73 32.43 -12.95
N SER A 55 -17.23 33.31 -12.08
CA SER A 55 -16.77 34.69 -11.95
C SER A 55 -15.24 34.77 -11.82
N THR A 56 -14.61 35.72 -12.52
CA THR A 56 -13.15 35.87 -12.68
C THR A 56 -12.36 35.81 -11.36
N GLN A 57 -12.95 36.26 -10.25
CA GLN A 57 -12.34 36.26 -8.91
C GLN A 57 -12.20 34.86 -8.28
N TRP A 58 -13.12 33.93 -8.57
CA TRP A 58 -13.11 32.57 -7.99
C TRP A 58 -12.37 31.55 -8.86
N ASN A 59 -12.05 31.91 -10.10
CA ASN A 59 -11.46 31.01 -11.08
C ASN A 59 -10.07 30.51 -10.63
N GLN A 60 -9.20 31.40 -10.14
CA GLN A 60 -7.85 31.02 -9.69
C GLN A 60 -7.87 30.02 -8.52
N LEU A 61 -8.72 30.24 -7.52
CA LEU A 61 -8.83 29.36 -6.37
C LEU A 61 -9.42 27.99 -6.74
N ALA A 62 -10.40 27.97 -7.65
CA ALA A 62 -10.99 26.73 -8.17
C ALA A 62 -9.98 25.88 -8.95
N VAL A 63 -9.13 26.52 -9.78
CA VAL A 63 -8.06 25.85 -10.52
C VAL A 63 -7.03 25.24 -9.56
N ILE A 64 -6.53 26.01 -8.59
CA ILE A 64 -5.57 25.52 -7.59
C ILE A 64 -6.17 24.33 -6.81
N THR A 65 -7.43 24.47 -6.35
CA THR A 65 -8.12 23.42 -5.59
C THR A 65 -8.25 22.15 -6.41
N THR A 66 -8.61 22.27 -7.69
CA THR A 66 -8.74 21.12 -8.60
C THR A 66 -7.40 20.41 -8.79
N TRP A 67 -6.30 21.14 -8.98
CA TRP A 67 -4.97 20.55 -9.06
C TRP A 67 -4.58 19.80 -7.77
N VAL A 68 -4.84 20.39 -6.60
CA VAL A 68 -4.60 19.72 -5.31
C VAL A 68 -5.40 18.43 -5.20
N LEU A 69 -6.67 18.45 -5.56
CA LEU A 69 -7.56 17.28 -5.53
C LEU A 69 -7.12 16.19 -6.50
N ILE A 70 -6.40 16.51 -7.57
CA ILE A 70 -5.86 15.53 -8.52
C ILE A 70 -4.52 14.98 -8.04
N ILE A 71 -3.59 15.86 -7.66
CA ILE A 71 -2.21 15.50 -7.32
C ILE A 71 -2.15 14.72 -6.02
N VAL A 72 -2.90 15.14 -4.99
CA VAL A 72 -2.83 14.52 -3.66
C VAL A 72 -3.17 13.02 -3.73
N PRO A 73 -4.33 12.58 -4.25
CA PRO A 73 -4.63 11.16 -4.35
C PRO A 73 -3.63 10.38 -5.23
N ALA A 74 -3.12 10.98 -6.32
CA ALA A 74 -2.11 10.35 -7.17
C ALA A 74 -0.80 10.05 -6.41
N VAL A 75 -0.34 10.99 -5.58
CA VAL A 75 0.82 10.79 -4.69
C VAL A 75 0.54 9.69 -3.66
N TYR A 76 -0.66 9.65 -3.08
CA TYR A 76 -1.04 8.60 -2.15
C TYR A 76 -1.04 7.20 -2.79
N PHE A 77 -1.52 7.04 -4.04
CA PHE A 77 -1.40 5.78 -4.77
C PHE A 77 0.06 5.40 -5.02
N GLY A 78 0.91 6.37 -5.40
CA GLY A 78 2.35 6.15 -5.52
C GLY A 78 3.01 5.67 -4.21
N SER A 79 2.53 6.16 -3.06
CA SER A 79 3.03 5.76 -1.74
C SER A 79 2.70 4.31 -1.35
N VAL A 80 1.70 3.68 -2.00
CA VAL A 80 1.41 2.25 -1.82
C VAL A 80 2.49 1.40 -2.48
N LEU A 81 2.99 1.84 -3.64
CA LEU A 81 3.99 1.13 -4.44
C LEU A 81 5.39 1.25 -3.87
N TYR A 82 5.76 2.44 -3.38
CA TYR A 82 7.10 2.70 -2.85
C TYR A 82 7.12 2.64 -1.33
N PRO A 83 7.66 1.56 -0.73
CA PRO A 83 7.92 1.54 0.71
C PRO A 83 9.04 2.55 1.00
N THR A 84 8.72 3.63 1.71
CA THR A 84 9.73 4.54 2.26
C THR A 84 10.65 3.74 3.17
N ARG A 85 11.96 3.67 2.86
CA ARG A 85 12.97 2.92 3.63
C ARG A 85 12.97 3.25 5.13
N ARG A 86 12.54 4.45 5.53
CA ARG A 86 12.38 4.86 6.94
C ARG A 86 11.27 4.13 7.70
N VAL A 87 10.31 3.54 6.99
CA VAL A 87 9.19 2.77 7.56
C VAL A 87 9.45 1.26 7.38
N ALA A 88 10.59 0.89 6.77
CA ALA A 88 11.05 -0.48 6.82
C ALA A 88 11.24 -0.84 8.29
N PRO A 89 10.57 -1.88 8.78
CA PRO A 89 10.26 -1.90 10.18
C PRO A 89 11.48 -2.47 10.91
N HIS A 90 11.99 -1.75 11.91
CA HIS A 90 12.75 -2.34 13.02
C HIS A 90 11.81 -3.23 13.88
N VAL A 91 10.94 -4.04 13.27
CA VAL A 91 9.75 -4.61 13.93
C VAL A 91 10.06 -5.71 14.93
N LEU A 92 11.27 -6.25 14.98
CA LEU A 92 11.53 -7.35 15.89
C LEU A 92 12.82 -7.11 16.70
N LYS A 93 12.60 -6.79 17.98
CA LYS A 93 13.60 -6.68 19.06
C LYS A 93 14.43 -7.95 19.28
N ASN A 94 14.10 -9.06 18.60
CA ASN A 94 14.76 -10.36 18.71
C ASN A 94 15.50 -10.77 17.43
N LYS A 95 15.98 -9.80 16.64
CA LYS A 95 16.78 -10.09 15.45
C LYS A 95 18.05 -10.90 15.76
N GLU A 96 18.53 -10.86 17.01
CA GLU A 96 19.67 -11.63 17.50
C GLU A 96 19.38 -13.13 17.66
N ILE A 97 18.11 -13.54 17.74
CA ILE A 97 17.71 -14.94 17.93
C ILE A 97 17.60 -15.67 16.58
N VAL A 98 17.45 -14.92 15.48
CA VAL A 98 17.05 -15.44 14.16
C VAL A 98 18.22 -15.26 13.19
N LYS A 99 18.55 -16.32 12.42
CA LYS A 99 19.75 -16.31 11.58
C LYS A 99 19.59 -15.54 10.27
N GLY A 100 18.35 -15.22 9.89
CA GLY A 100 18.04 -14.35 8.75
C GLY A 100 18.29 -15.01 7.39
N LEU A 101 18.23 -16.34 7.31
CA LEU A 101 18.74 -17.10 6.16
C LEU A 101 17.90 -16.94 4.88
N PHE A 102 16.63 -16.54 4.99
CA PHE A 102 15.76 -16.39 3.82
C PHE A 102 16.04 -15.13 2.98
N TYR A 103 16.13 -13.97 3.62
CA TYR A 103 16.22 -12.67 2.91
C TYR A 103 17.29 -11.72 3.46
N MET A 104 17.89 -12.03 4.61
CA MET A 104 18.92 -11.21 5.26
C MET A 104 20.18 -12.06 5.48
N ASN A 105 20.61 -12.76 4.43
CA ASN A 105 21.77 -13.62 4.56
C ASN A 105 23.05 -12.75 4.61
N GLN A 106 23.67 -12.69 5.78
CA GLN A 106 24.97 -12.06 6.00
C GLN A 106 26.12 -13.03 5.78
N ALA A 107 25.85 -14.30 5.44
CA ALA A 107 26.89 -15.30 5.21
C ALA A 107 27.75 -14.90 4.00
N GLU A 108 29.06 -14.89 4.20
CA GLU A 108 30.01 -14.51 3.15
C GLU A 108 30.32 -15.68 2.22
N ASN A 109 30.08 -16.92 2.68
CA ASN A 109 30.37 -18.15 1.92
C ASN A 109 29.29 -19.23 2.08
N VAL A 110 29.25 -20.17 1.14
CA VAL A 110 28.25 -21.26 1.08
C VAL A 110 28.38 -22.22 2.27
N SER A 111 29.60 -22.49 2.73
CA SER A 111 29.84 -23.34 3.91
C SER A 111 29.22 -22.76 5.18
N GLU A 112 29.37 -21.46 5.41
CA GLU A 112 28.77 -20.74 6.52
C GLU A 112 27.24 -20.75 6.42
N TYR A 113 26.69 -20.60 5.21
CA TYR A 113 25.26 -20.73 4.99
C TYR A 113 24.73 -22.13 5.35
N VAL A 114 25.39 -23.19 4.91
CA VAL A 114 25.00 -24.58 5.23
C VAL A 114 25.11 -24.87 6.73
N ASN A 115 26.18 -24.38 7.38
CA ASN A 115 26.34 -24.52 8.83
C ASN A 115 25.25 -23.76 9.60
N ASN A 116 24.88 -22.58 9.13
CA ASN A 116 23.78 -21.81 9.70
C ASN A 116 22.44 -22.48 9.49
N LEU A 117 22.20 -23.07 8.31
CA LEU A 117 20.99 -23.84 8.02
C LEU A 117 20.85 -25.06 8.94
N ALA A 118 21.95 -25.77 9.21
CA ALA A 118 21.96 -26.96 10.06
C ALA A 118 21.68 -26.66 11.54
N SER A 119 21.92 -25.42 11.99
CA SER A 119 21.80 -25.00 13.39
C SER A 119 20.64 -24.02 13.63
N MET A 120 19.74 -23.86 12.66
CA MET A 120 18.60 -22.97 12.73
C MET A 120 17.37 -23.65 13.35
N ASP A 121 16.66 -22.93 14.22
CA ASP A 121 15.29 -23.29 14.59
C ASP A 121 14.31 -22.79 13.53
N LEU A 122 13.76 -23.75 12.78
CA LEU A 122 12.86 -23.49 11.66
C LEU A 122 11.51 -22.90 12.08
N GLU A 123 10.99 -23.23 13.27
CA GLU A 123 9.73 -22.65 13.77
C GLU A 123 9.93 -21.16 14.09
N GLN A 124 11.07 -20.81 14.69
CA GLN A 124 11.40 -19.41 15.03
C GLN A 124 11.68 -18.57 13.78
N GLU A 125 12.45 -19.10 12.82
CA GLU A 125 12.78 -18.37 11.59
C GLU A 125 11.52 -18.09 10.75
N LEU A 126 10.66 -19.09 10.57
CA LEU A 126 9.41 -18.92 9.83
C LEU A 126 8.45 -17.98 10.53
N SER A 127 8.33 -18.08 11.86
CA SER A 127 7.47 -17.18 12.64
C SER A 127 7.95 -15.73 12.54
N TYR A 128 9.27 -15.50 12.59
CA TYR A 128 9.86 -14.19 12.41
C TYR A 128 9.57 -13.59 11.03
N GLU A 129 9.80 -14.35 9.95
CA GLU A 129 9.51 -13.88 8.60
C GLU A 129 8.01 -13.68 8.38
N LEU A 130 7.15 -14.56 8.91
CA LEU A 130 5.70 -14.40 8.85
C LEU A 130 5.25 -13.09 9.52
N LEU A 131 5.76 -12.78 10.71
CA LEU A 131 5.45 -11.53 11.42
C LEU A 131 5.88 -10.30 10.62
N LYS A 132 7.10 -10.32 10.06
CA LYS A 132 7.64 -9.24 9.24
C LYS A 132 6.82 -9.02 7.98
N VAL A 133 6.48 -10.08 7.25
CA VAL A 133 5.65 -10.03 6.04
C VAL A 133 4.23 -9.58 6.39
N SER A 134 3.64 -10.09 7.47
CA SER A 134 2.31 -9.68 7.93
C SER A 134 2.24 -8.19 8.27
N TYR A 135 3.27 -7.65 8.93
CA TYR A 135 3.37 -6.21 9.20
C TYR A 135 3.45 -5.39 7.90
N LEU A 136 4.27 -5.82 6.94
CA LEU A 136 4.37 -5.15 5.64
C LEU A 136 3.02 -5.17 4.89
N ARG A 137 2.29 -6.28 4.95
CA ARG A 137 0.95 -6.41 4.38
C ARG A 137 -0.01 -5.40 5.01
N ASP A 138 -0.04 -5.30 6.33
CA ASP A 138 -0.95 -4.39 7.02
C ASP A 138 -0.60 -2.92 6.76
N LEU A 139 0.69 -2.59 6.65
CA LEU A 139 1.15 -1.27 6.23
C LEU A 139 0.66 -0.93 4.81
N LYS A 140 0.82 -1.84 3.85
CA LYS A 140 0.32 -1.64 2.48
C LYS A 140 -1.20 -1.50 2.44
N ARG A 141 -1.92 -2.36 3.17
CA ARG A 141 -3.37 -2.27 3.31
C ARG A 141 -3.80 -0.90 3.81
N ARG A 142 -3.18 -0.39 4.88
CA ARG A 142 -3.52 0.92 5.46
C ARG A 142 -3.26 2.05 4.48
N ARG A 143 -2.13 2.04 3.78
CA ARG A 143 -1.82 3.04 2.73
C ARG A 143 -2.80 2.98 1.58
N PHE A 144 -3.16 1.79 1.13
CA PHE A 144 -4.13 1.59 0.06
C PHE A 144 -5.52 2.14 0.45
N LEU A 145 -6.00 1.85 1.66
CA LEU A 145 -7.29 2.36 2.14
C LEU A 145 -7.28 3.89 2.30
N LEU A 146 -6.16 4.48 2.75
CA LEU A 146 -6.00 5.93 2.80
C LEU A 146 -6.03 6.56 1.40
N ALA A 147 -5.28 5.98 0.44
CA ALA A 147 -5.27 6.44 -0.95
C ALA A 147 -6.68 6.38 -1.57
N LEU A 148 -7.38 5.27 -1.35
CA LEU A 148 -8.76 5.09 -1.80
C LEU A 148 -9.70 6.14 -1.19
N SER A 149 -9.64 6.35 0.12
CA SER A 149 -10.46 7.33 0.82
C SER A 149 -10.22 8.76 0.32
N VAL A 150 -8.97 9.14 0.13
CA VAL A 150 -8.57 10.46 -0.37
C VAL A 150 -9.00 10.66 -1.83
N ALA A 151 -8.89 9.62 -2.66
CA ALA A 151 -9.39 9.64 -4.05
C ALA A 151 -10.90 9.77 -4.12
N SER A 152 -11.65 9.00 -3.32
CA SER A 152 -13.10 9.11 -3.23
C SER A 152 -13.55 10.49 -2.78
N PHE A 153 -12.92 11.03 -1.72
CA PHE A 153 -13.20 12.38 -1.26
C PHE A 153 -12.93 13.42 -2.36
N SER A 154 -11.82 13.29 -3.08
CA SER A 154 -11.48 14.17 -4.20
C SER A 154 -12.54 14.16 -5.30
N LEU A 155 -12.99 12.97 -5.73
CA LEU A 155 -14.03 12.87 -6.77
C LEU A 155 -15.36 13.46 -6.31
N VAL A 156 -15.79 13.16 -5.08
CA VAL A 156 -17.03 13.74 -4.52
C VAL A 156 -16.93 15.26 -4.42
N PHE A 157 -15.80 15.78 -3.97
CA PHE A 157 -15.60 17.22 -3.84
C PHE A 157 -15.56 17.92 -5.20
N LEU A 158 -14.89 17.34 -6.20
CA LEU A 158 -14.91 17.84 -7.57
C LEU A 158 -16.33 17.84 -8.14
N PHE A 159 -17.10 16.78 -7.89
CA PHE A 159 -18.50 16.71 -8.30
C PHE A 159 -19.36 17.82 -7.66
N VAL A 160 -19.22 18.04 -6.35
CA VAL A 160 -19.94 19.13 -5.65
C VAL A 160 -19.54 20.50 -6.20
N LEU A 161 -18.23 20.74 -6.42
CA LEU A 161 -17.74 21.98 -7.03
C LEU A 161 -18.34 22.22 -8.42
N GLN A 162 -18.57 21.16 -9.20
CA GLN A 162 -19.20 21.25 -10.52
C GLN A 162 -20.70 21.53 -10.47
N LEU A 163 -21.41 21.07 -9.43
CA LEU A 163 -22.84 21.35 -9.27
C LEU A 163 -23.13 22.79 -8.87
N LEU A 164 -22.21 23.44 -8.13
CA LEU A 164 -22.44 24.79 -7.60
C LEU A 164 -22.74 25.86 -8.66
N PRO A 165 -22.01 25.96 -9.79
CA PRO A 165 -22.35 26.87 -10.89
C PRO A 165 -23.68 26.51 -11.57
N LEU A 166 -23.98 25.21 -11.69
CA LEU A 166 -25.18 24.69 -12.33
C LEU A 166 -26.45 25.09 -11.55
N MET A 167 -26.37 25.07 -10.22
CA MET A 167 -27.45 25.53 -9.33
C MET A 167 -27.67 27.04 -9.38
N LYS A 168 -26.63 27.84 -9.68
CA LYS A 168 -26.77 29.30 -9.82
C LYS A 168 -27.47 29.73 -11.12
N TRP A 169 -27.66 28.82 -12.07
CA TRP A 169 -28.42 29.04 -13.31
C TRP A 169 -29.94 28.84 -13.14
N VAL A 170 -30.42 28.45 -11.95
CA VAL A 170 -31.86 28.26 -11.64
C VAL A 170 -32.45 29.50 -10.94
N LYS A 171 -32.00 30.70 -11.30
CA LYS A 171 -32.63 31.96 -10.89
C LYS A 171 -32.87 32.86 -12.09
#